data_AF-A0A2D5Y638-F1
#
_entry.id   AF-A0A2D5Y638-F1
#
_cell.length_a   1.000
_cell.length_b   1.000
_cell.length_c   1.000
_cell.angle_alpha   90.00
_cell.angle_beta   90.00
_cell.angle_gamma   90.00
#
_symmetry.space_group_name_H-M   'P 1'
#
loop_
_entity.id
_entity.type
_entity.pdbx_description
1 polymer ?
#
loop_
_entity_poly.entity_id
_entity_poly.type
_entity_poly.pdbx_seq_one_letter_code
_entity_poly.pdbx_strand_id
1 'polypeptide(L)'
;MFLCAFRPNDTQFEPDEKDYRRWCLQNRLFANPINDLTTEWIADQDILQFPNHIVSVGDGPYFPAAFSALKREFCFARFMAFEGINGIHPEYENKKLFLTNTLDYVHYDGAIEKIKTAYRICFSVFDSIAFLMNSYFQCRSKHIAFSSRWIKDNFKNKEANYFIDALYWLACDLTDNPDVTNNPEKWKAPNPHAAEIRKIRNTIEHGWLRVAEQDSRVWDKESDFAYIITPQLLQERTLEVLKLARSAMLYLCMAVSYNESQNKKSEDFIFTSPICLVDDEFMSF
;
A
#
# COMPACT_ATOMS: atom_id res chain seq x y z
N MET A 1 -12.77 27.08 -25.08
CA MET A 1 -11.33 27.37 -25.10
C MET A 1 -10.84 27.19 -23.67
N PHE A 2 -10.50 25.96 -23.29
CA PHE A 2 -9.99 25.69 -21.94
C PHE A 2 -8.59 26.28 -21.87
N LEU A 3 -8.39 27.20 -20.92
CA LEU A 3 -7.06 27.70 -20.54
C LEU A 3 -6.20 26.47 -20.22
N CYS A 4 -5.24 26.20 -21.09
CA CYS A 4 -4.16 25.28 -20.82
C CYS A 4 -3.41 25.85 -19.62
N ALA A 5 -3.67 25.31 -18.42
CA ALA A 5 -2.93 25.67 -17.24
C ALA A 5 -1.47 25.34 -17.52
N PHE A 6 -0.64 26.38 -17.63
CA PHE A 6 0.79 26.27 -17.84
C PHE A 6 1.34 25.35 -16.74
N ARG A 7 1.80 24.13 -17.11
CA ARG A 7 2.48 23.21 -16.19
C ARG A 7 3.92 23.71 -16.05
N PRO A 8 4.31 24.33 -14.93
CA PRO A 8 5.66 24.90 -14.81
C PRO A 8 6.75 23.82 -14.88
N ASN A 9 6.41 22.56 -14.60
CA ASN A 9 7.35 21.44 -14.45
C ASN A 9 7.41 20.47 -15.64
N ASP A 10 6.55 20.60 -16.66
CA ASP A 10 6.54 19.66 -17.80
C ASP A 10 7.85 19.70 -18.63
N THR A 11 8.71 20.71 -18.42
CA THR A 11 10.04 20.83 -19.04
C THR A 11 11.21 20.31 -18.18
N GLN A 12 10.97 19.90 -16.93
CA GLN A 12 12.05 19.50 -16.00
C GLN A 12 12.28 17.98 -15.92
N PHE A 13 11.27 17.18 -16.23
CA PHE A 13 11.35 15.73 -16.10
C PHE A 13 11.77 15.03 -17.39
N GLU A 14 12.44 13.89 -17.26
CA GLU A 14 12.71 12.97 -18.38
C GLU A 14 11.39 12.37 -18.91
N PRO A 15 11.32 11.92 -20.19
CA PRO A 15 10.11 11.33 -20.76
C PRO A 15 9.51 10.20 -19.91
N ASP A 16 10.35 9.26 -19.46
CA ASP A 16 9.93 8.11 -18.64
C ASP A 16 9.35 8.56 -17.30
N GLU A 17 9.92 9.60 -16.68
CA GLU A 17 9.41 10.16 -15.44
C GLU A 17 8.04 10.84 -15.65
N LYS A 18 7.82 11.52 -16.78
CA LYS A 18 6.50 12.12 -17.08
C LYS A 18 5.43 11.05 -17.20
N ASP A 19 5.74 9.93 -17.84
CA ASP A 19 4.79 8.84 -18.01
C ASP A 19 4.48 8.16 -16.67
N TYR A 20 5.49 7.95 -15.83
CA TYR A 20 5.29 7.50 -14.45
C TYR A 20 4.43 8.44 -13.63
N ARG A 21 4.72 9.75 -13.63
CA ARG A 21 3.96 10.75 -12.87
C ARG A 21 2.51 10.86 -13.35
N ARG A 22 2.29 10.86 -14.68
CA ARG A 22 0.93 10.85 -15.25
C ARG A 22 0.16 9.62 -14.83
N TRP A 23 0.78 8.44 -14.90
CA TRP A 23 0.16 7.19 -14.47
C TRP A 23 -0.21 7.21 -12.98
N CYS A 24 0.68 7.74 -12.12
CA CYS A 24 0.40 7.90 -10.69
C CYS A 24 -0.77 8.85 -10.43
N LEU A 25 -0.82 10.02 -11.10
CA LEU A 25 -1.90 10.99 -10.98
C LEU A 25 -3.25 10.37 -11.38
N GLN A 26 -3.30 9.72 -12.54
CA GLN A 26 -4.50 9.08 -13.08
C GLN A 26 -5.02 7.99 -12.15
N ASN A 27 -4.12 7.21 -11.54
CA ASN A 27 -4.46 6.13 -10.63
C ASN A 27 -4.61 6.56 -9.15
N ARG A 28 -4.44 7.84 -8.82
CA ARG A 28 -4.55 8.37 -7.45
C ARG A 28 -3.53 7.75 -6.48
N LEU A 29 -2.27 7.66 -6.92
CA LEU A 29 -1.21 6.93 -6.19
C LEU A 29 -0.16 7.83 -5.52
N PHE A 30 -0.22 9.15 -5.67
CA PHE A 30 0.60 10.04 -4.85
C PHE A 30 0.06 10.10 -3.42
N ALA A 31 0.94 9.98 -2.43
CA ALA A 31 0.63 10.20 -1.01
C ALA A 31 0.40 11.70 -0.76
N ASN A 32 -0.68 12.20 -1.35
CA ASN A 32 -1.11 13.59 -1.35
C ASN A 32 -2.65 13.60 -1.42
N PRO A 33 -3.34 14.15 -0.41
CA PRO A 33 -4.80 14.27 -0.41
C PRO A 33 -5.34 15.06 -1.61
N ILE A 34 -4.56 16.02 -2.14
CA ILE A 34 -4.96 16.81 -3.31
C ILE A 34 -5.11 15.93 -4.55
N ASN A 35 -4.39 14.80 -4.63
CA ASN A 35 -4.53 13.88 -5.75
C ASN A 35 -5.95 13.30 -5.84
N ASP A 36 -6.67 13.14 -4.73
CA ASP A 36 -8.08 12.68 -4.77
C ASP A 36 -8.99 13.69 -5.49
N LEU A 37 -8.65 14.98 -5.44
CA LEU A 37 -9.42 16.07 -6.02
C LEU A 37 -9.00 16.40 -7.46
N THR A 38 -7.73 16.20 -7.82
CA THR A 38 -7.21 16.64 -9.12
C THR A 38 -6.06 15.77 -9.64
N THR A 39 -5.88 15.81 -10.97
CA THR A 39 -4.75 15.24 -11.71
C THR A 39 -3.76 16.31 -12.20
N GLU A 40 -3.86 17.52 -11.67
CA GLU A 40 -2.92 18.60 -12.00
C GLU A 40 -1.58 18.44 -11.28
N TRP A 41 -0.55 19.12 -11.78
CA TRP A 41 0.83 19.04 -11.31
C TRP A 41 0.99 19.27 -9.80
N ILE A 42 0.13 20.07 -9.16
CA ILE A 42 0.16 20.30 -7.70
C ILE A 42 -0.07 19.01 -6.88
N ALA A 43 -0.64 17.97 -7.50
CA ALA A 43 -0.88 16.68 -6.88
C ALA A 43 0.25 15.65 -7.11
N ASP A 44 1.27 15.96 -7.90
CA ASP A 44 2.27 14.99 -8.37
C ASP A 44 3.44 14.71 -7.41
N GLN A 45 3.20 14.88 -6.10
CA GLN A 45 4.23 14.87 -5.06
C GLN A 45 3.77 14.07 -3.84
N ASP A 46 4.67 13.32 -3.21
CA ASP A 46 4.39 12.55 -1.98
C ASP A 46 4.59 13.38 -0.70
N ILE A 47 3.77 14.43 -0.57
CA ILE A 47 3.87 15.45 0.50
C ILE A 47 3.41 14.96 1.88
N LEU A 48 2.74 13.81 1.97
CA LEU A 48 2.27 13.28 3.25
C LEU A 48 3.45 13.04 4.20
N GLN A 49 3.30 13.56 5.42
CA GLN A 49 4.28 13.45 6.49
C GLN A 49 3.60 12.94 7.76
N PHE A 50 4.41 12.40 8.68
CA PHE A 50 3.88 12.06 9.99
C PHE A 50 3.45 13.36 10.70
N PRO A 51 2.26 13.41 11.31
CA PRO A 51 1.79 14.63 11.94
C PRO A 51 2.65 15.08 13.11
N ASN A 52 2.57 16.36 13.43
CA ASN A 52 3.13 16.90 14.67
C ASN A 52 2.45 16.21 15.85
N HIS A 53 3.26 15.70 16.78
CA HIS A 53 2.83 14.94 17.94
C HIS A 53 3.67 15.29 19.16
N ILE A 54 3.11 15.06 20.34
CA ILE A 54 3.79 15.30 21.62
C ILE A 54 4.74 14.12 21.90
N VAL A 55 5.99 14.45 22.27
CA VAL A 55 7.04 13.48 22.64
C VAL A 55 7.74 13.91 23.91
N SER A 56 8.36 12.97 24.62
CA SER A 56 9.13 13.28 25.82
C SER A 56 10.42 14.01 25.46
N VAL A 57 10.93 14.83 26.38
CA VAL A 57 12.23 15.48 26.18
C VAL A 57 13.33 14.42 26.06
N GLY A 58 14.09 14.48 24.96
CA GLY A 58 15.15 13.53 24.65
C GLY A 58 14.73 12.38 23.74
N ASP A 59 13.44 12.22 23.44
CA ASP A 59 12.99 11.30 22.39
C ASP A 59 13.35 11.86 21.01
N GLY A 60 14.03 11.05 20.20
CA GLY A 60 14.32 11.36 18.81
C GLY A 60 13.06 11.32 17.93
N PRO A 61 13.15 11.74 16.66
CA PRO A 61 12.02 11.74 15.73
C PRO A 61 11.71 10.32 15.19
N TYR A 62 11.53 9.34 16.08
CA TYR A 62 11.37 7.93 15.72
C TYR A 62 10.08 7.66 14.95
N PHE A 63 8.95 8.30 15.32
CA PHE A 63 7.69 8.12 14.58
C PHE A 63 7.73 8.74 13.17
N PRO A 64 8.22 9.99 12.97
CA PRO A 64 8.47 10.52 11.64
C PRO A 64 9.46 9.71 10.81
N ALA A 65 10.52 9.18 11.44
CA ALA A 65 11.49 8.32 10.77
C ALA A 65 10.87 7.00 10.31
N ALA A 66 10.12 6.32 11.19
CA ALA A 66 9.40 5.09 10.86
C ALA A 66 8.37 5.31 9.74
N PHE A 67 7.64 6.43 9.79
CA PHE A 67 6.70 6.79 8.73
C PHE A 67 7.40 7.10 7.41
N SER A 68 8.59 7.70 7.45
CA SER A 68 9.39 7.97 6.24
C SER A 68 9.88 6.68 5.57
N ALA A 69 10.33 5.70 6.36
CA ALA A 69 10.66 4.37 5.86
C ALA A 69 9.44 3.69 5.20
N LEU A 70 8.30 3.74 5.87
CA LEU A 70 7.03 3.21 5.35
C LEU A 70 6.61 3.90 4.04
N LYS A 71 6.71 5.24 3.97
CA LYS A 71 6.44 6.00 2.74
C LYS A 71 7.38 5.60 1.60
N ARG A 72 8.65 5.33 1.90
CA ARG A 72 9.63 4.87 0.91
C ARG A 72 9.27 3.49 0.36
N GLU A 73 8.87 2.56 1.23
CA GLU A 73 8.37 1.23 0.82
C GLU A 73 7.17 1.35 -0.11
N PHE A 74 6.17 2.15 0.26
CA PHE A 74 5.00 2.40 -0.60
C PHE A 74 5.39 2.99 -1.97
N CYS A 75 6.24 4.02 -1.99
CA CYS A 75 6.67 4.64 -3.24
C CYS A 75 7.47 3.66 -4.12
N PHE A 76 8.23 2.74 -3.50
CA PHE A 76 8.93 1.68 -4.24
C PHE A 76 7.96 0.63 -4.80
N ALA A 77 6.95 0.20 -4.02
CA ALA A 77 5.89 -0.68 -4.51
C ALA A 77 5.15 -0.07 -5.72
N ARG A 78 4.81 1.21 -5.62
CA ARG A 78 4.18 1.97 -6.71
C ARG A 78 5.03 1.98 -7.98
N PHE A 79 6.33 2.21 -7.86
CA PHE A 79 7.25 2.21 -8.99
C PHE A 79 7.40 0.81 -9.61
N MET A 80 7.55 -0.23 -8.79
CA MET A 80 7.61 -1.62 -9.25
C MET A 80 6.33 -2.03 -10.00
N ALA A 81 5.16 -1.61 -9.52
CA ALA A 81 3.90 -1.84 -10.22
C ALA A 81 3.85 -1.10 -11.57
N PHE A 82 4.30 0.16 -11.63
CA PHE A 82 4.37 0.90 -12.88
C PHE A 82 5.27 0.19 -13.91
N GLU A 83 6.48 -0.18 -13.53
CA GLU A 83 7.40 -0.87 -14.43
C GLU A 83 6.83 -2.23 -14.88
N GLY A 84 6.29 -3.02 -13.95
CA GLY A 84 5.73 -4.32 -14.25
C GLY A 84 4.49 -4.26 -15.15
N ILE A 85 3.59 -3.30 -14.93
CA ILE A 85 2.40 -3.10 -15.77
C ILE A 85 2.78 -2.67 -17.19
N ASN A 86 3.85 -1.88 -17.34
CA ASN A 86 4.33 -1.42 -18.65
C ASN A 86 5.34 -2.40 -19.29
N GLY A 87 5.55 -3.58 -18.72
CA GLY A 87 6.47 -4.57 -19.29
C GLY A 87 7.95 -4.15 -19.21
N ILE A 88 8.30 -3.17 -18.37
CA ILE A 88 9.65 -2.63 -18.26
C ILE A 88 10.47 -3.58 -17.39
N HIS A 89 11.28 -4.41 -18.04
CA HIS A 89 12.31 -5.21 -17.37
C HIS A 89 13.45 -5.51 -18.36
N PRO A 90 14.67 -5.82 -17.87
CA PRO A 90 15.79 -6.06 -18.77
C PRO A 90 15.69 -7.42 -19.47
N GLU A 91 15.81 -7.44 -20.80
CA GLU A 91 15.76 -8.68 -21.59
C GLU A 91 16.82 -9.72 -21.19
N TYR A 92 17.95 -9.27 -20.62
CA TYR A 92 19.04 -10.16 -20.24
C TYR A 92 18.68 -11.10 -19.08
N GLU A 93 17.63 -10.80 -18.31
CA GLU A 93 17.13 -11.65 -17.22
C GLU A 93 16.69 -13.03 -17.73
N ASN A 94 16.14 -13.08 -18.95
CA ASN A 94 15.67 -14.32 -19.57
C ASN A 94 16.76 -15.06 -20.35
N LYS A 95 17.96 -14.51 -20.48
CA LYS A 95 19.03 -15.15 -21.28
C LYS A 95 19.53 -16.41 -20.60
N LYS A 96 19.44 -17.54 -21.31
CA LYS A 96 19.84 -18.88 -20.82
C LYS A 96 19.06 -19.29 -19.56
N LEU A 97 17.84 -18.78 -19.40
CA LEU A 97 16.91 -19.19 -18.36
C LEU A 97 16.05 -20.33 -18.91
N PHE A 98 16.23 -21.54 -18.37
CA PHE A 98 15.56 -22.76 -18.86
C PHE A 98 14.26 -23.00 -18.11
N LEU A 99 13.17 -22.41 -18.59
CA LEU A 99 11.83 -22.52 -18.01
C LEU A 99 11.01 -23.64 -18.68
N THR A 100 10.12 -24.24 -17.91
CA THR A 100 9.20 -25.27 -18.42
C THR A 100 8.06 -24.62 -19.19
N ASN A 101 7.85 -25.03 -20.44
CA ASN A 101 6.67 -24.65 -21.21
C ASN A 101 5.51 -25.62 -20.92
N THR A 102 4.53 -25.15 -20.17
CA THR A 102 3.32 -25.91 -19.82
C THR A 102 2.18 -25.77 -20.84
N LEU A 103 2.40 -25.16 -22.01
CA LEU A 103 1.45 -24.99 -23.12
C LEU A 103 0.17 -24.18 -22.80
N ASP A 104 0.12 -23.57 -21.63
CA ASP A 104 -0.92 -22.71 -21.07
C ASP A 104 -0.52 -21.22 -21.10
N TYR A 105 0.50 -20.86 -21.89
CA TYR A 105 0.96 -19.48 -22.06
C TYR A 105 1.27 -18.77 -20.73
N VAL A 106 2.02 -19.44 -19.83
CA VAL A 106 2.47 -18.83 -18.57
C VAL A 106 3.43 -17.68 -18.83
N HIS A 107 3.23 -16.59 -18.11
CA HIS A 107 4.15 -15.47 -18.04
C HIS A 107 5.14 -15.68 -16.88
N TYR A 108 6.40 -15.88 -17.24
CA TYR A 108 7.53 -16.01 -16.32
C TYR A 108 8.47 -14.81 -16.37
N ASP A 109 8.08 -13.71 -17.01
CA ASP A 109 8.94 -12.55 -17.17
C ASP A 109 9.09 -11.73 -15.89
N GLY A 110 10.16 -10.92 -15.84
CA GLY A 110 10.45 -10.06 -14.70
C GLY A 110 9.38 -9.00 -14.47
N ALA A 111 8.59 -8.63 -15.49
CA ALA A 111 7.52 -7.66 -15.31
C ALA A 111 6.40 -8.21 -14.42
N ILE A 112 6.01 -9.48 -14.58
CA ILE A 112 5.09 -10.17 -13.68
C ILE A 112 5.66 -10.26 -12.25
N GLU A 113 6.95 -10.58 -12.09
CA GLU A 113 7.57 -10.63 -10.77
C GLU A 113 7.65 -9.25 -10.11
N LYS A 114 7.81 -8.17 -10.88
CA LYS A 114 7.69 -6.80 -10.35
C LYS A 114 6.30 -6.51 -9.82
N ILE A 115 5.24 -6.93 -10.52
CA ILE A 115 3.85 -6.76 -10.06
C ILE A 115 3.61 -7.57 -8.77
N LYS A 116 4.01 -8.84 -8.73
CA LYS A 116 3.91 -9.67 -7.51
C LYS A 116 4.68 -9.04 -6.34
N THR A 117 5.88 -8.51 -6.60
CA THR A 117 6.70 -7.85 -5.59
C THR A 117 6.04 -6.58 -5.07
N ALA A 118 5.49 -5.73 -5.94
CA ALA A 118 4.71 -4.57 -5.53
C ALA A 118 3.52 -4.96 -4.64
N TYR A 119 2.83 -6.05 -4.98
CA TYR A 119 1.73 -6.61 -4.19
C TYR A 119 2.20 -7.01 -2.78
N ARG A 120 3.30 -7.76 -2.66
CA ARG A 120 3.90 -8.15 -1.37
C ARG A 120 4.28 -6.94 -0.52
N ILE A 121 4.95 -5.94 -1.12
CA ILE A 121 5.39 -4.74 -0.41
C ILE A 121 4.18 -3.96 0.15
N CYS A 122 3.05 -3.89 -0.57
CA CYS A 122 1.85 -3.25 -0.02
C CYS A 122 1.36 -3.93 1.26
N PHE A 123 1.45 -5.27 1.36
CA PHE A 123 1.15 -5.98 2.59
C PHE A 123 2.15 -5.72 3.71
N SER A 124 3.44 -5.61 3.38
CA SER A 124 4.47 -5.11 4.31
C SER A 124 4.13 -3.71 4.84
N VAL A 125 3.68 -2.80 3.96
CA VAL A 125 3.26 -1.44 4.35
C VAL A 125 2.12 -1.49 5.36
N PHE A 126 1.10 -2.35 5.18
CA PHE A 126 0.04 -2.52 6.17
C PHE A 126 0.56 -2.98 7.54
N ASP A 127 1.46 -3.97 7.56
CA ASP A 127 2.04 -4.46 8.82
C ASP A 127 2.90 -3.37 9.49
N SER A 128 3.69 -2.62 8.73
CA SER A 128 4.43 -1.44 9.22
C SER A 128 3.50 -0.37 9.80
N ILE A 129 2.31 -0.15 9.21
CA ILE A 129 1.28 0.73 9.79
C ILE A 129 0.83 0.18 11.14
N ALA A 130 0.56 -1.13 11.26
CA ALA A 130 0.15 -1.75 12.52
C ALA A 130 1.23 -1.59 13.62
N PHE A 131 2.51 -1.77 13.30
CA PHE A 131 3.62 -1.54 14.24
C PHE A 131 3.72 -0.08 14.69
N LEU A 132 3.59 0.86 13.74
CA LEU A 132 3.62 2.28 14.04
C LEU A 132 2.42 2.69 14.92
N MET A 133 1.21 2.19 14.61
CA MET A 133 0.03 2.37 15.45
C MET A 133 0.23 1.79 16.85
N ASN A 134 0.77 0.58 16.95
CA ASN A 134 1.00 -0.09 18.23
C ASN A 134 1.92 0.74 19.13
N SER A 135 3.01 1.24 18.55
CA SER A 135 4.01 2.04 19.26
C SER A 135 3.47 3.43 19.63
N TYR A 136 2.86 4.15 18.69
CA TYR A 136 2.35 5.51 18.92
C TYR A 136 1.20 5.52 19.92
N PHE A 137 0.20 4.65 19.75
CA PHE A 137 -0.94 4.56 20.66
C PHE A 137 -0.67 3.73 21.92
N GLN A 138 0.58 3.31 22.12
CA GLN A 138 1.07 2.53 23.26
C GLN A 138 0.23 1.27 23.53
N CYS A 139 -0.24 0.62 22.46
CA CYS A 139 -0.90 -0.67 22.57
C CYS A 139 0.16 -1.71 22.99
N ARG A 140 -0.01 -2.34 24.15
CA ARG A 140 0.97 -3.33 24.66
C ARG A 140 0.78 -4.72 24.03
N SER A 141 0.34 -4.78 22.77
CA SER A 141 0.15 -6.06 22.08
C SER A 141 1.49 -6.67 21.69
N LYS A 142 1.65 -7.96 21.99
CA LYS A 142 2.82 -8.76 21.56
C LYS A 142 2.66 -9.34 20.16
N HIS A 143 1.42 -9.54 19.72
CA HIS A 143 1.10 -10.08 18.41
C HIS A 143 0.46 -8.96 17.58
N ILE A 144 1.29 -8.31 16.77
CA ILE A 144 0.91 -7.16 15.96
C ILE A 144 0.70 -7.67 14.53
N ALA A 145 -0.47 -7.38 13.97
CA ALA A 145 -0.81 -7.68 12.59
C ALA A 145 -1.87 -6.69 12.12
N PHE A 146 -1.76 -6.21 10.88
CA PHE A 146 -2.80 -5.36 10.31
C PHE A 146 -4.04 -6.20 9.96
N SER A 147 -4.86 -6.46 10.97
CA SER A 147 -6.07 -7.29 10.86
C SER A 147 -7.25 -6.64 11.56
N SER A 148 -8.44 -6.93 11.05
CA SER A 148 -9.70 -6.47 11.65
C SER A 148 -9.81 -6.89 13.12
N ARG A 149 -9.43 -8.13 13.45
CA ARG A 149 -9.37 -8.62 14.84
C ARG A 149 -8.41 -7.80 15.69
N TRP A 150 -7.17 -7.62 15.26
CA TRP A 150 -6.17 -6.89 16.05
C TRP A 150 -6.58 -5.44 16.31
N ILE A 151 -7.10 -4.74 15.29
CA ILE A 151 -7.56 -3.36 15.45
C ILE A 151 -8.76 -3.31 16.41
N LYS A 152 -9.74 -4.21 16.24
CA LYS A 152 -10.92 -4.29 17.12
C LYS A 152 -10.53 -4.55 18.58
N ASP A 153 -9.57 -5.44 18.83
CA ASP A 153 -9.20 -5.85 20.19
C ASP A 153 -8.36 -4.78 20.92
N ASN A 154 -7.51 -4.03 20.20
CA ASN A 154 -6.57 -3.09 20.82
C ASN A 154 -7.05 -1.64 20.85
N PHE A 155 -8.03 -1.30 20.01
CA PHE A 155 -8.51 0.08 19.88
C PHE A 155 -10.00 0.24 20.21
N LYS A 156 -10.67 -0.82 20.69
CA LYS A 156 -12.02 -0.72 21.24
C LYS A 156 -12.05 0.29 22.37
N ASN A 157 -13.00 1.23 22.33
CA ASN A 157 -13.27 2.22 23.38
C ASN A 157 -12.19 3.30 23.59
N LYS A 158 -11.27 3.54 22.65
CA LYS A 158 -10.54 4.82 22.61
C LYS A 158 -11.50 5.88 22.05
N GLU A 159 -11.70 6.95 22.81
CA GLU A 159 -12.62 8.07 22.52
C GLU A 159 -12.72 8.36 21.01
N ALA A 160 -13.94 8.19 20.46
CA ALA A 160 -14.23 7.91 19.03
C ALA A 160 -13.28 8.57 18.02
N ASN A 161 -12.22 7.86 17.66
CA ASN A 161 -11.33 8.24 16.57
C ASN A 161 -11.80 7.54 15.29
N TYR A 162 -12.62 8.24 14.51
CA TYR A 162 -13.23 7.72 13.28
C TYR A 162 -12.20 7.22 12.25
N PHE A 163 -10.95 7.69 12.31
CA PHE A 163 -9.89 7.24 11.42
C PHE A 163 -9.32 5.88 11.81
N ILE A 164 -9.39 5.50 13.10
CA ILE A 164 -9.10 4.13 13.53
C ILE A 164 -10.22 3.19 13.06
N ASP A 165 -11.48 3.64 13.09
CA ASP A 165 -12.58 2.88 12.50
C ASP A 165 -12.40 2.69 10.98
N ALA A 166 -11.94 3.73 10.27
CA ALA A 166 -11.60 3.62 8.85
C ALA A 166 -10.50 2.57 8.59
N LEU A 167 -9.46 2.54 9.43
CA LEU A 167 -8.41 1.50 9.38
C LEU A 167 -8.97 0.10 9.69
N TYR A 168 -9.90 -0.02 10.63
CA TYR A 168 -10.59 -1.29 10.91
C TYR A 168 -11.37 -1.80 9.70
N TRP A 169 -12.15 -0.93 9.05
CA TRP A 169 -12.93 -1.30 7.86
C TRP A 169 -12.02 -1.67 6.68
N LEU A 170 -10.92 -0.93 6.49
CA LEU A 170 -9.90 -1.27 5.51
C LEU A 170 -9.28 -2.66 5.81
N ALA A 171 -8.98 -2.95 7.07
CA ALA A 171 -8.46 -4.26 7.46
C ALA A 171 -9.45 -5.41 7.23
N CYS A 172 -10.76 -5.15 7.20
CA CYS A 172 -11.78 -6.15 6.84
C CYS A 172 -11.72 -6.55 5.36
N ASP A 173 -11.17 -5.70 4.49
CA ASP A 173 -10.94 -6.05 3.08
C ASP A 173 -9.73 -6.99 2.94
N LEU A 174 -8.75 -6.85 3.83
CA LEU A 174 -7.46 -7.55 3.76
C LEU A 174 -7.40 -8.84 4.59
N THR A 175 -8.29 -9.00 5.57
CA THR A 175 -8.29 -10.13 6.52
C THR A 175 -9.71 -10.62 6.77
N ASP A 176 -9.84 -11.92 7.10
CA ASP A 176 -11.12 -12.46 7.55
C ASP A 176 -11.56 -11.76 8.84
N ASN A 177 -12.82 -11.33 8.89
CA ASN A 177 -13.35 -10.73 10.10
C ASN A 177 -13.62 -11.85 11.15
N PRO A 178 -13.21 -11.67 12.41
CA PRO A 178 -13.42 -12.65 13.47
C PRO A 178 -14.88 -12.96 13.81
N ASP A 179 -15.81 -12.06 13.50
CA ASP A 179 -17.25 -12.30 13.69
C ASP A 179 -17.82 -13.25 12.60
N VAL A 180 -17.06 -13.48 11.53
CA VAL A 180 -17.42 -14.28 10.34
C VAL A 180 -17.17 -15.76 10.55
N THR A 181 -16.19 -16.12 11.38
CA THR A 181 -15.88 -17.53 11.65
C THR A 181 -17.07 -18.27 12.27
N ASN A 182 -18.00 -17.54 12.88
CA ASN A 182 -19.22 -18.10 13.47
C ASN A 182 -20.43 -18.08 12.52
N ASN A 183 -20.37 -17.36 11.39
CA ASN A 183 -21.45 -17.33 10.39
C ASN A 183 -20.98 -16.82 9.01
N PRO A 184 -20.30 -17.67 8.22
CA PRO A 184 -19.67 -17.27 6.95
C PRO A 184 -20.65 -16.72 5.91
N GLU A 185 -21.91 -17.16 5.94
CA GLU A 185 -22.95 -16.75 4.99
C GLU A 185 -23.46 -15.31 5.21
N LYS A 186 -23.22 -14.73 6.40
CA LYS A 186 -23.77 -13.42 6.78
C LYS A 186 -22.82 -12.24 6.57
N TRP A 187 -21.52 -12.46 6.51
CA TRP A 187 -20.56 -11.37 6.34
C TRP A 187 -20.05 -11.28 4.92
N LYS A 188 -20.30 -10.13 4.31
CA LYS A 188 -19.65 -9.73 3.07
C LYS A 188 -18.68 -8.61 3.43
N ALA A 189 -17.42 -8.77 3.06
CA ALA A 189 -16.46 -7.68 3.18
C ALA A 189 -16.99 -6.46 2.40
N PRO A 190 -16.71 -5.22 2.87
CA PRO A 190 -17.12 -4.01 2.17
C PRO A 190 -16.68 -4.02 0.71
N ASN A 191 -15.45 -4.46 0.47
CA ASN A 191 -14.92 -4.64 -0.87
C ASN A 191 -15.36 -5.99 -1.49
N PRO A 192 -16.02 -6.00 -2.66
CA PRO A 192 -16.42 -7.23 -3.34
C PRO A 192 -15.24 -8.11 -3.78
N HIS A 193 -14.05 -7.53 -3.96
CA HIS A 193 -12.82 -8.22 -4.38
C HIS A 193 -11.96 -8.70 -3.19
N ALA A 194 -12.39 -8.47 -1.94
CA ALA A 194 -11.61 -8.77 -0.75
C ALA A 194 -11.16 -10.24 -0.62
N ALA A 195 -12.03 -11.18 -1.02
CA ALA A 195 -11.71 -12.61 -0.98
C ALA A 195 -10.61 -12.98 -2.00
N GLU A 196 -10.65 -12.36 -3.18
CA GLU A 196 -9.65 -12.55 -4.24
C GLU A 196 -8.31 -11.93 -3.84
N ILE A 197 -8.33 -10.72 -3.24
CA ILE A 197 -7.14 -10.06 -2.68
C ILE A 197 -6.46 -10.97 -1.65
N ARG A 198 -7.23 -11.51 -0.70
CA ARG A 198 -6.72 -12.44 0.32
C ARG A 198 -6.12 -13.70 -0.29
N LYS A 199 -6.80 -14.29 -1.29
CA LYS A 199 -6.34 -15.50 -1.97
C LYS A 199 -5.03 -15.24 -2.72
N ILE A 200 -4.95 -14.16 -3.49
CA ILE A 200 -3.74 -13.75 -4.23
C ILE A 200 -2.58 -13.56 -3.25
N ARG A 201 -2.76 -12.78 -2.16
CA ARG A 201 -1.73 -12.60 -1.13
C ARG A 201 -1.20 -13.93 -0.61
N ASN A 202 -2.10 -14.81 -0.17
CA ASN A 202 -1.71 -16.09 0.42
C ASN A 202 -0.95 -16.97 -0.57
N THR A 203 -1.40 -17.03 -1.83
CA THR A 203 -0.72 -17.81 -2.87
C THR A 203 0.64 -17.21 -3.24
N ILE A 204 0.76 -15.89 -3.32
CA ILE A 204 2.03 -15.21 -3.62
C ILE A 204 3.09 -15.48 -2.54
N GLU A 205 2.70 -15.60 -1.27
CA GLU A 205 3.63 -15.80 -0.14
C GLU A 205 3.89 -17.27 0.19
N HIS A 206 2.88 -18.14 0.08
CA HIS A 206 2.92 -19.49 0.65
C HIS A 206 2.51 -20.59 -0.34
N GLY A 207 2.25 -20.23 -1.59
CA GLY A 207 1.84 -21.18 -2.62
C GLY A 207 2.53 -20.93 -3.94
N TRP A 208 1.88 -21.41 -5.01
CA TRP A 208 2.33 -21.16 -6.37
C TRP A 208 1.23 -20.42 -7.14
N LEU A 209 1.49 -19.15 -7.43
CA LEU A 209 0.65 -18.32 -8.28
C LEU A 209 1.13 -18.41 -9.72
N ARG A 210 0.34 -19.04 -10.59
CA ARG A 210 0.58 -19.13 -12.03
C ARG A 210 -0.17 -18.02 -12.76
N VAL A 211 0.54 -17.23 -13.56
CA VAL A 211 -0.04 -16.12 -14.33
C VAL A 211 -0.09 -16.52 -15.80
N ALA A 212 -1.28 -16.62 -16.39
CA ALA A 212 -1.49 -17.16 -17.74
C ALA A 212 -2.64 -16.43 -18.45
N GLU A 213 -2.59 -16.29 -19.78
CA GLU A 213 -3.58 -15.54 -20.59
C GLU A 213 -5.01 -16.09 -20.53
N GLN A 214 -5.19 -17.37 -20.19
CA GLN A 214 -6.51 -17.99 -20.05
C GLN A 214 -6.53 -18.90 -18.81
N ASP A 215 -7.73 -19.25 -18.35
CA ASP A 215 -7.95 -20.46 -17.52
C ASP A 215 -7.75 -21.72 -18.39
N SER A 216 -6.64 -21.75 -19.15
CA SER A 216 -6.25 -22.88 -19.96
C SER A 216 -5.70 -23.92 -19.00
N ARG A 217 -6.63 -24.66 -18.38
CA ARG A 217 -6.30 -25.90 -17.68
C ARG A 217 -5.99 -26.97 -18.72
N VAL A 218 -4.92 -26.76 -19.48
CA VAL A 218 -4.33 -27.77 -20.36
C VAL A 218 -4.04 -29.04 -19.54
N TRP A 219 -3.74 -28.85 -18.25
CA TRP A 219 -3.48 -29.90 -17.27
C TRP A 219 -4.45 -29.81 -16.07
N ASP A 220 -5.75 -30.05 -16.30
CA ASP A 220 -6.78 -30.07 -15.21
C ASP A 220 -6.76 -31.41 -14.44
N LYS A 221 -5.67 -31.69 -13.73
CA LYS A 221 -5.58 -32.83 -12.80
C LYS A 221 -5.47 -32.31 -11.37
N GLU A 222 -5.99 -33.08 -10.42
CA GLU A 222 -5.90 -32.77 -8.97
C GLU A 222 -4.45 -32.58 -8.47
N SER A 223 -3.45 -33.07 -9.21
CA SER A 223 -2.04 -32.85 -8.92
C SER A 223 -1.55 -31.42 -9.20
N ASP A 224 -2.25 -30.65 -10.05
CA ASP A 224 -1.91 -29.24 -10.29
C ASP A 224 -2.46 -28.37 -9.15
N PHE A 225 -1.56 -27.97 -8.25
CA PHE A 225 -1.88 -27.16 -7.07
C PHE A 225 -1.70 -25.65 -7.32
N ALA A 226 -1.39 -25.23 -8.56
CA ALA A 226 -1.24 -23.82 -8.90
C ALA A 226 -2.58 -23.08 -8.76
N TYR A 227 -2.55 -21.89 -8.16
CA TYR A 227 -3.65 -20.95 -8.32
C TYR A 227 -3.38 -20.11 -9.57
N ILE A 228 -4.28 -20.21 -10.54
CA ILE A 228 -4.15 -19.55 -11.85
C ILE A 228 -4.90 -18.23 -11.82
N ILE A 229 -4.25 -17.17 -12.31
CA ILE A 229 -4.88 -15.87 -12.58
C ILE A 229 -4.39 -15.31 -13.92
N THR A 230 -5.15 -14.39 -14.50
CA THR A 230 -4.70 -13.67 -15.69
C THR A 230 -3.76 -12.52 -15.33
N PRO A 231 -2.87 -12.09 -16.25
CA PRO A 231 -2.05 -10.89 -16.06
C PRO A 231 -2.91 -9.66 -15.72
N GLN A 232 -4.01 -9.46 -16.45
CA GLN A 232 -4.92 -8.34 -16.23
C GLN A 232 -5.52 -8.34 -14.81
N LEU A 233 -5.98 -9.50 -14.33
CA LEU A 233 -6.53 -9.61 -12.97
C LEU A 233 -5.47 -9.28 -11.90
N LEU A 234 -4.23 -9.77 -12.09
CA LEU A 234 -3.13 -9.45 -11.19
C LEU A 234 -2.85 -7.94 -11.16
N GLN A 235 -2.83 -7.29 -12.32
CA GLN A 235 -2.60 -5.84 -12.43
C GLN A 235 -3.71 -5.04 -11.74
N GLU A 236 -4.98 -5.38 -12.00
CA GLU A 236 -6.14 -4.72 -11.39
C GLU A 236 -6.12 -4.83 -9.86
N ARG A 237 -5.86 -6.03 -9.33
CA ARG A 237 -5.78 -6.25 -7.88
C ARG A 237 -4.57 -5.60 -7.25
N THR A 238 -3.45 -5.50 -7.96
CA THR A 238 -2.26 -4.77 -7.49
C THR A 238 -2.54 -3.27 -7.38
N LEU A 239 -3.18 -2.67 -8.39
CA LEU A 239 -3.61 -1.28 -8.36
C LEU A 239 -4.59 -0.99 -7.21
N GLU A 240 -5.52 -1.92 -6.96
CA GLU A 240 -6.46 -1.80 -5.86
C GLU A 240 -5.77 -1.85 -4.49
N VAL A 241 -4.85 -2.80 -4.29
CA VAL A 241 -4.09 -2.91 -3.04
C VAL A 241 -3.16 -1.70 -2.83
N LEU A 242 -2.57 -1.13 -3.89
CA LEU A 242 -1.82 0.12 -3.80
C LEU A 242 -2.70 1.29 -3.31
N LYS A 243 -3.94 1.40 -3.81
CA LYS A 243 -4.89 2.42 -3.36
C LYS A 243 -5.29 2.21 -1.89
N LEU A 244 -5.47 0.96 -1.46
CA LEU A 244 -5.71 0.63 -0.06
C LEU A 244 -4.50 0.99 0.81
N ALA A 245 -3.27 0.67 0.40
CA ALA A 245 -2.04 1.03 1.13
C ALA A 245 -1.90 2.55 1.30
N ARG A 246 -2.10 3.31 0.22
CA ARG A 246 -2.15 4.79 0.27
C ARG A 246 -3.21 5.28 1.24
N SER A 247 -4.43 4.74 1.17
CA SER A 247 -5.54 5.14 2.03
C SER A 247 -5.24 4.85 3.50
N ALA A 248 -4.63 3.69 3.80
CA ALA A 248 -4.22 3.34 5.15
C ALA A 248 -3.16 4.31 5.70
N MET A 249 -2.18 4.74 4.88
CA MET A 249 -1.21 5.78 5.28
C MET A 249 -1.90 7.11 5.62
N LEU A 250 -2.89 7.52 4.82
CA LEU A 250 -3.68 8.73 5.08
C LEU A 250 -4.48 8.62 6.37
N TYR A 251 -5.20 7.50 6.56
CA TYR A 251 -5.98 7.27 7.78
C TYR A 251 -5.10 7.19 9.02
N LEU A 252 -3.89 6.63 8.94
CA LEU A 252 -2.92 6.67 10.04
C LEU A 252 -2.58 8.12 10.43
N CYS A 253 -2.19 8.96 9.47
CA CYS A 253 -1.87 10.36 9.72
C CYS A 253 -3.06 11.12 10.30
N MET A 254 -4.27 10.87 9.80
CA MET A 254 -5.48 11.50 10.33
C MET A 254 -5.80 11.02 11.74
N ALA A 255 -5.62 9.72 12.03
CA ALA A 255 -5.84 9.14 13.36
C ALA A 255 -4.89 9.76 14.39
N VAL A 256 -3.60 9.88 14.06
CA VAL A 256 -2.59 10.54 14.91
C VAL A 256 -2.96 12.01 15.11
N SER A 257 -3.24 12.74 14.03
CA SER A 257 -3.61 14.16 14.11
C SER A 257 -4.83 14.41 14.98
N TYR A 258 -5.86 13.55 14.86
CA TYR A 258 -7.06 13.63 15.67
C TYR A 258 -6.75 13.38 17.15
N ASN A 259 -5.96 12.36 17.46
CA ASN A 259 -5.54 12.05 18.83
C ASN A 259 -4.78 13.22 19.48
N GLU A 260 -3.81 13.80 18.77
CA GLU A 260 -3.06 14.98 19.22
C GLU A 260 -3.97 16.20 19.42
N SER A 261 -4.99 16.38 18.59
CA SER A 261 -5.94 17.50 18.73
C SER A 261 -6.82 17.40 19.98
N GLN A 262 -7.11 16.19 20.45
CA GLN A 262 -7.84 15.98 21.71
C GLN A 262 -6.91 16.16 22.92
N ASN A 263 -5.67 15.70 22.84
CA ASN A 263 -4.69 15.81 23.93
C ASN A 263 -4.19 17.25 24.18
N LYS A 264 -4.17 18.13 23.16
CA LYS A 264 -3.80 19.55 23.32
C LYS A 264 -4.72 20.35 24.26
N LYS A 265 -5.88 19.81 24.63
CA LYS A 265 -6.79 20.44 25.60
C LYS A 265 -6.39 20.23 27.06
N SER A 266 -5.42 19.35 27.34
CA SER A 266 -4.84 19.12 28.67
C SER A 266 -3.41 19.69 28.70
N GLU A 267 -3.19 20.76 29.46
CA GLU A 267 -1.92 21.51 29.53
C GLU A 267 -0.78 20.71 30.20
N ASP A 268 0.41 20.71 29.59
CA ASP A 268 1.69 21.21 30.14
C ASP A 268 2.83 20.99 29.10
N PHE A 269 3.75 21.96 28.97
CA PHE A 269 4.95 21.99 28.10
C PHE A 269 4.91 21.18 26.79
N ILE A 270 4.28 21.77 25.76
CA ILE A 270 4.17 21.18 24.43
C ILE A 270 5.46 21.43 23.64
N PHE A 271 6.24 20.38 23.35
CA PHE A 271 7.25 20.42 22.30
C PHE A 271 6.71 19.71 21.06
N THR A 272 6.41 20.48 20.02
CA THR A 272 6.11 19.92 18.70
C THR A 272 7.43 19.55 18.03
N SER A 273 7.64 18.28 17.71
CA SER A 273 8.81 17.86 16.93
C SER A 273 8.75 18.54 15.55
N PRO A 274 9.65 19.50 15.24
CA PRO A 274 9.68 20.10 13.91
C PRO A 274 10.16 19.05 12.93
N ILE A 275 9.41 18.86 11.84
CA ILE A 275 9.78 17.92 10.79
C ILE A 275 10.99 18.51 10.06
N CYS A 276 12.15 17.88 10.21
CA CYS A 276 13.32 18.17 9.40
C CYS A 276 13.16 17.42 8.07
N LEU A 277 12.96 18.15 6.98
CA LEU A 277 12.87 17.56 5.64
C LEU A 277 14.28 17.20 5.15
N VAL A 278 14.41 16.01 4.59
CA VAL A 278 15.62 15.61 3.86
C VAL A 278 15.37 15.93 2.39
N ASP A 279 16.21 16.78 1.81
CA ASP A 279 16.12 17.13 0.39
C ASP A 279 16.47 15.92 -0.49
N ASP A 280 15.88 15.87 -1.69
CA ASP A 280 16.04 14.76 -2.65
C ASP A 280 17.51 14.50 -3.02
N GLU A 281 18.37 15.53 -2.97
CA GLU A 281 19.81 15.42 -3.28
C GLU A 281 20.55 14.44 -2.35
N PHE A 282 20.06 14.24 -1.11
CA PHE A 282 20.67 13.33 -0.14
C PHE A 282 20.22 11.87 -0.28
N MET A 283 19.31 11.55 -1.21
CA MET A 283 18.81 10.19 -1.44
C MET A 283 19.50 9.43 -2.60
N SER A 284 20.46 10.06 -3.29
CA SER A 284 21.28 9.40 -4.32
C SER A 284 22.58 8.84 -3.71
N PHE A 285 22.81 7.53 -3.87
CA PHE A 285 24.04 6.83 -3.45
C PHE A 285 25.02 6.68 -4.60
#